data_AF-A0A8J8W816-F1
#
_entry.id   AF-A0A8J8W816-F1
#
_cell.length_a   1.000
_cell.length_b   1.000
_cell.length_c   1.000
_cell.angle_alpha   90.00
_cell.angle_beta   90.00
_cell.angle_gamma   90.00
#
_symmetry.space_group_name_H-M   'P 1'
#
loop_
_entity.id
_entity.type
_entity.pdbx_description
1 polymer ?
#
loop_
_entity_poly.entity_id
_entity_poly.type
_entity_poly.pdbx_seq_one_letter_code
_entity_poly.pdbx_strand_id
1 'polypeptide(L)'
;MPEVGVLIWGAGPTGLVLALWLPRSGPELTPNAFLFTQPLNEHERVLEHPLNSIGIFVERQTKLKEFLINQSTMSAMLIVHGVEPTYEASYLARISRDPPTKSGSTLTFEDVLPEVKEGFKTGEQEVKWCSTYRSHYNVSSSFRSDKAFIVGDAAHTHSPIGGQCMNVGVMYAINLTWKPANVTEQPSMTEEAKNALLGTYESER
;
A
#
# COMPACT_ATOMS: atom_id res chain seq x y z
N MET A 1 14.63 -2.30 -38.65
CA MET A 1 13.53 -2.14 -37.67
C MET A 1 14.02 -1.20 -36.58
N PRO A 2 13.19 -0.32 -36.00
CA PRO A 2 13.66 0.51 -34.89
C PRO A 2 14.14 -0.37 -33.74
N GLU A 3 15.20 0.05 -33.06
CA GLU A 3 15.75 -0.63 -31.89
C GLU A 3 14.73 -0.58 -30.74
N VAL A 4 14.16 -1.72 -30.37
CA VAL A 4 13.20 -1.82 -29.27
C VAL A 4 13.97 -2.25 -28.04
N GLY A 5 14.08 -1.37 -27.05
CA GLY A 5 14.79 -1.67 -25.79
C GLY A 5 14.00 -2.63 -24.89
N VAL A 6 12.66 -2.54 -24.88
CA VAL A 6 11.76 -3.42 -24.12
C VAL A 6 10.48 -3.68 -24.92
N LEU A 7 10.09 -4.96 -25.05
CA LEU A 7 8.81 -5.39 -25.60
C LEU A 7 7.93 -5.94 -24.48
N ILE A 8 6.79 -5.29 -24.23
CA ILE A 8 5.77 -5.81 -23.31
C ILE A 8 4.62 -6.34 -24.15
N TRP A 9 4.26 -7.61 -23.96
CA TRP A 9 3.14 -8.25 -24.65
C TRP A 9 2.16 -8.83 -23.64
N GLY A 10 0.86 -8.68 -23.90
CA GLY A 10 -0.19 -9.26 -23.10
C GLY A 10 -1.44 -9.57 -23.92
N ALA A 11 -2.06 -10.73 -23.66
CA ALA A 11 -3.36 -11.09 -24.19
C ALA A 11 -4.36 -11.09 -23.03
N GLY A 12 -5.38 -10.23 -23.11
CA GLY A 12 -6.47 -10.18 -22.14
C GLY A 12 -7.53 -11.26 -22.42
N PRO A 13 -8.35 -11.63 -21.42
CA PRO A 13 -9.43 -12.61 -21.57
C PRO A 13 -10.53 -12.18 -22.57
N THR A 14 -10.53 -10.91 -22.98
CA THR A 14 -11.42 -10.37 -24.02
C THR A 14 -10.87 -10.54 -25.45
N GLY A 15 -9.72 -11.17 -25.62
CA GLY A 15 -9.04 -11.30 -26.92
C GLY A 15 -8.26 -10.05 -27.34
N LEU A 16 -8.19 -9.02 -26.49
CA LEU A 16 -7.32 -7.88 -26.74
C LEU A 16 -5.86 -8.33 -26.60
N VAL A 17 -5.15 -8.38 -27.73
CA VAL A 17 -3.71 -8.65 -27.80
C VAL A 17 -2.99 -7.32 -27.94
N LEU A 18 -2.17 -6.97 -26.95
CA LEU A 18 -1.45 -5.70 -26.92
C LEU A 18 0.05 -5.97 -26.92
N ALA A 19 0.76 -5.28 -27.80
CA ALA A 19 2.22 -5.23 -27.82
C ALA A 19 2.64 -3.77 -27.68
N LEU A 20 3.42 -3.48 -26.65
CA LEU A 20 4.03 -2.19 -26.38
C LEU A 20 5.51 -2.31 -26.68
N TRP A 21 5.91 -1.68 -27.77
CA TRP A 21 7.31 -1.45 -28.09
C TRP A 21 7.71 -0.15 -27.42
N LEU A 22 8.44 -0.25 -26.31
CA LEU A 22 8.89 0.92 -25.57
C LEU A 22 10.25 1.36 -26.13
N PRO A 23 10.33 2.43 -26.94
CA PRO A 23 11.60 3.09 -27.19
C PRO A 23 12.12 3.68 -25.87
N ARG A 24 13.41 4.04 -25.84
CA ARG A 24 14.08 4.63 -24.67
C ARG A 24 13.65 6.09 -24.43
N SER A 25 12.35 6.37 -24.41
CA SER A 25 11.75 7.71 -24.33
C SER A 25 11.38 8.15 -22.91
N GLY A 26 11.53 7.27 -21.92
CA GLY A 26 11.26 7.58 -20.50
C GLY A 26 11.98 8.82 -19.94
N PRO A 27 13.25 9.12 -20.29
CA PRO A 27 13.99 10.26 -19.73
C PRO A 27 13.44 11.66 -20.09
N GLU A 28 12.68 11.79 -21.19
CA GLU A 28 12.11 13.09 -21.61
C GLU A 28 10.75 13.37 -20.94
N LEU A 29 10.08 12.33 -20.41
CA LEU A 29 8.74 12.44 -19.83
C LEU A 29 8.76 12.70 -18.32
N THR A 30 9.81 12.22 -17.64
CA THR A 30 9.99 12.40 -16.19
C THR A 30 11.47 12.22 -15.86
N PRO A 31 12.03 13.01 -14.92
CA PRO A 31 13.39 12.79 -14.45
C PRO A 31 13.57 11.43 -13.77
N ASN A 32 12.47 10.79 -13.37
CA ASN A 32 12.44 9.47 -12.76
C ASN A 32 11.93 8.44 -13.76
N ALA A 33 12.78 7.51 -14.18
CA ALA A 33 12.37 6.42 -15.07
C ALA A 33 11.30 5.56 -14.40
N PHE A 34 10.26 5.20 -15.14
CA PHE A 34 9.14 4.35 -14.69
C PHE A 34 9.56 2.89 -14.38
N LEU A 35 10.85 2.55 -14.49
CA LEU A 35 11.31 1.20 -14.84
C LEU A 35 12.19 0.51 -13.78
N PHE A 36 12.15 0.95 -12.52
CA PHE A 36 12.69 0.16 -11.42
C PHE A 36 11.56 -0.61 -10.75
N THR A 37 11.24 -1.79 -11.30
CA THR A 37 10.36 -2.76 -10.64
C THR A 37 11.16 -3.46 -9.55
N GLN A 38 11.11 -2.94 -8.33
CA GLN A 38 11.56 -3.67 -7.15
C GLN A 38 10.40 -4.53 -6.63
N PRO A 39 10.64 -5.81 -6.27
CA PRO A 39 9.67 -6.58 -5.50
C PRO A 39 9.25 -5.81 -4.23
N LEU A 40 7.96 -5.87 -3.86
CA LEU A 40 7.41 -5.13 -2.72
C LEU A 40 8.22 -5.35 -1.44
N ASN A 41 8.65 -6.59 -1.17
CA ASN A 41 9.45 -6.95 0.00
C ASN A 41 10.82 -6.27 0.05
N GLU A 42 11.43 -5.97 -1.10
CA GLU A 42 12.69 -5.22 -1.14
C GLU A 42 12.43 -3.71 -1.07
N HIS A 43 11.35 -3.24 -1.69
CA HIS A 43 10.94 -1.82 -1.62
C HIS A 43 10.69 -1.38 -0.18
N GLU A 44 9.96 -2.17 0.62
CA GLU A 44 9.70 -1.89 2.04
C GLU A 44 11.00 -1.77 2.85
N ARG A 45 11.99 -2.63 2.60
CA ARG A 45 13.29 -2.58 3.29
C ARG A 45 14.09 -1.33 2.94
N VAL A 46 14.02 -0.88 1.69
CA VAL A 46 14.66 0.37 1.26
C VAL A 46 14.05 1.57 2.00
N LEU A 47 12.73 1.56 2.24
CA LEU A 47 12.05 2.61 2.99
C LEU A 47 12.39 2.61 4.48
N GLU A 48 12.72 1.44 5.07
CA GLU A 48 13.14 1.35 6.48
C GLU A 48 14.52 1.95 6.73
N HIS A 49 15.44 1.88 5.76
CA HIS A 49 16.81 2.38 5.94
C HIS A 49 16.89 3.86 6.37
N PRO A 50 16.22 4.82 5.71
CA PRO A 50 16.21 6.22 6.16
C PRO A 50 15.47 6.43 7.49
N LEU A 51 14.51 5.56 7.86
CA LEU A 51 13.85 5.65 9.16
C LEU A 51 14.81 5.23 10.28
N ASN A 52 15.54 4.13 10.07
CA ASN A 52 16.50 3.63 11.04
C ASN A 52 17.64 4.63 11.29
N SER A 53 18.07 5.38 10.27
CA SER A 53 19.15 6.37 10.43
C SER A 53 18.75 7.57 11.31
N ILE A 54 17.46 7.81 11.50
CA ILE A 54 16.91 8.83 12.40
C ILE A 54 16.31 8.24 13.68
N GLY A 55 16.58 6.96 13.98
CA GLY A 55 16.14 6.29 15.20
C GLY A 55 14.67 5.86 15.22
N ILE A 56 14.01 5.83 14.06
CA ILE A 56 12.65 5.30 13.91
C ILE A 56 12.76 3.84 13.45
N PHE A 57 12.26 2.92 14.27
CA PHE A 57 12.33 1.48 14.02
C PHE A 57 10.94 0.90 13.76
N VAL A 58 10.85 0.01 12.78
CA VAL A 58 9.62 -0.75 12.50
C VAL A 58 9.57 -1.99 13.39
N GLU A 59 8.69 -1.96 14.39
CA GLU A 59 8.42 -3.11 15.25
C GLU A 59 7.62 -4.17 14.47
N ARG A 60 8.20 -5.36 14.28
CA ARG A 60 7.58 -6.47 13.51
C ARG A 60 6.85 -7.43 14.45
N GLN A 61 5.99 -8.27 13.87
CA GLN A 61 5.18 -9.25 14.63
C GLN A 61 4.29 -8.62 15.72
N THR A 62 3.99 -7.33 15.57
CA THR A 62 3.13 -6.58 16.48
C THR A 62 1.75 -6.39 15.88
N LYS A 63 0.72 -6.51 16.71
CA LYS A 63 -0.68 -6.33 16.30
C LYS A 63 -1.37 -5.32 17.19
N LEU A 64 -2.17 -4.44 16.60
CA LEU A 64 -3.10 -3.60 17.35
C LEU A 64 -4.23 -4.49 17.89
N LYS A 65 -4.41 -4.55 19.20
CA LYS A 65 -5.51 -5.27 19.86
C LYS A 65 -6.74 -4.40 19.97
N GLU A 66 -6.57 -3.20 20.52
CA GLU A 66 -7.62 -2.21 20.69
C GLU A 66 -7.01 -0.80 20.79
N PHE A 67 -7.83 0.21 20.57
CA PHE A 67 -7.48 1.59 20.89
C PHE A 67 -8.71 2.33 21.39
N LEU A 68 -8.47 3.34 22.23
CA LEU A 68 -9.49 4.21 22.80
C LEU A 68 -9.11 5.66 22.50
N ILE A 69 -10.08 6.45 22.06
CA ILE A 69 -9.92 7.89 21.85
C ILE A 69 -10.72 8.61 22.93
N ASN A 70 -10.02 9.44 23.69
CA ASN A 70 -10.60 10.38 24.66
C ASN A 70 -10.38 11.82 24.16
N GLN A 71 -11.03 12.79 24.82
CA GLN A 71 -11.01 14.21 24.40
C GLN A 71 -9.58 14.74 24.16
N SER A 72 -8.62 14.41 25.03
CA SER A 72 -7.24 14.88 24.93
C SER A 72 -6.25 13.82 24.42
N THR A 73 -6.46 12.54 24.71
CA THR A 73 -5.46 11.49 24.41
C THR A 73 -6.05 10.31 23.64
N MET A 74 -5.17 9.51 23.03
CA MET A 74 -5.53 8.22 22.45
C MET A 74 -4.55 7.17 22.98
N SER A 75 -5.10 6.07 23.50
CA SER A 75 -4.33 4.93 23.98
C SER A 75 -4.50 3.75 23.03
N ALA A 76 -3.42 3.10 22.64
CA ALA A 76 -3.42 1.89 21.82
C ALA A 76 -2.78 0.72 22.57
N MET A 77 -3.52 -0.38 22.71
CA MET A 77 -3.00 -1.63 23.24
C MET A 77 -2.47 -2.49 22.10
N LEU A 78 -1.21 -2.86 22.18
CA LEU A 78 -0.53 -3.68 21.18
C LEU A 78 -0.23 -5.07 21.75
N ILE A 79 -0.28 -6.09 20.92
CA ILE A 79 0.30 -7.41 21.22
C ILE A 79 1.71 -7.42 20.65
N VAL A 80 2.71 -7.36 21.52
CA VAL A 80 4.14 -7.35 21.18
C VAL A 80 4.78 -8.59 21.79
N HIS A 81 5.26 -9.54 20.99
CA HIS A 81 5.88 -10.77 21.48
C HIS A 81 5.08 -11.52 22.59
N GLY A 82 3.75 -11.47 22.53
CA GLY A 82 2.86 -12.12 23.50
C GLY A 82 2.58 -11.33 24.77
N VAL A 83 3.16 -10.14 24.95
CA VAL A 83 2.76 -9.17 25.98
C VAL A 83 1.83 -8.12 25.40
N GLU A 84 1.04 -7.49 26.26
CA GLU A 84 0.02 -6.50 25.86
C GLU A 84 0.26 -5.10 26.44
N PRO A 85 1.36 -4.41 26.04
CA PRO A 85 1.60 -3.04 26.47
C PRO A 85 0.59 -2.04 25.88
N THR A 86 0.33 -0.98 26.63
CA THR A 86 -0.47 0.17 26.19
C THR A 86 0.44 1.37 25.93
N TYR A 87 0.22 2.04 24.80
CA TYR A 87 0.94 3.24 24.38
C TYR A 87 -0.01 4.42 24.27
N GLU A 88 0.41 5.58 24.75
CA GLU A 88 -0.27 6.84 24.48
C GLU A 88 0.27 7.44 23.18
N ALA A 89 -0.62 7.94 22.33
CA ALA A 89 -0.28 8.66 21.12
C ALA A 89 -1.31 9.76 20.83
N SER A 90 -0.88 10.77 20.09
CA SER A 90 -1.77 11.85 19.65
C SER A 90 -2.65 11.45 18.47
N TYR A 91 -2.16 10.54 17.62
CA TYR A 91 -2.82 10.10 16.39
C TYR A 91 -2.48 8.64 16.08
N LEU A 92 -3.40 7.94 15.39
CA LEU A 92 -3.20 6.58 14.88
C LEU A 92 -3.56 6.53 13.40
N ALA A 93 -2.74 5.83 12.61
CA ALA A 93 -3.05 5.56 11.21
C ALA A 93 -3.00 4.05 10.95
N ARG A 94 -4.08 3.51 10.38
CA ARG A 94 -4.13 2.14 9.90
C ARG A 94 -3.82 2.11 8.41
N ILE A 95 -2.77 1.37 8.03
CA ILE A 95 -2.29 1.29 6.63
C ILE A 95 -2.67 -0.03 5.94
N SER A 96 -3.08 -1.04 6.70
CA SER A 96 -3.36 -2.38 6.19
C SER A 96 -4.79 -2.82 6.50
N ARG A 97 -5.40 -3.55 5.57
CA ARG A 97 -6.64 -4.28 5.83
C ARG A 97 -6.38 -5.46 6.77
N ASP A 98 -7.41 -5.88 7.51
CA ASP A 98 -7.36 -7.19 8.15
C ASP A 98 -7.17 -8.27 7.07
N PRO A 99 -6.33 -9.29 7.33
CA PRO A 99 -6.19 -10.39 6.40
C PRO A 99 -7.58 -10.95 6.11
N PRO A 100 -7.89 -11.28 4.85
CA PRO A 100 -9.18 -11.88 4.53
C PRO A 100 -9.37 -13.11 5.43
N THR A 101 -10.52 -13.19 6.10
CA THR A 101 -10.96 -14.44 6.73
C THR A 101 -10.82 -15.54 5.68
N LYS A 102 -9.95 -16.53 5.92
CA LYS A 102 -9.46 -17.51 4.93
C LYS A 102 -10.43 -17.64 3.75
N SER A 103 -10.04 -17.09 2.61
CA SER A 103 -10.74 -17.32 1.34
C SER A 103 -10.82 -18.83 1.16
N GLY A 104 -12.02 -19.39 1.12
CA GLY A 104 -12.25 -20.82 0.88
C GLY A 104 -11.88 -21.27 -0.53
N SER A 105 -10.98 -20.57 -1.23
CA SER A 105 -10.52 -20.99 -2.56
C SER A 105 -9.65 -22.23 -2.40
N THR A 106 -10.09 -23.33 -3.00
CA THR A 106 -9.33 -24.57 -3.13
C THR A 106 -8.39 -24.55 -4.34
N LEU A 107 -8.31 -23.43 -5.05
CA LEU A 107 -7.47 -23.26 -6.24
C LEU A 107 -5.99 -23.34 -5.89
N THR A 108 -5.29 -24.18 -6.62
CA THR A 108 -3.85 -24.41 -6.56
C THR A 108 -3.18 -23.90 -7.83
N PHE A 109 -1.85 -23.88 -7.86
CA PHE A 109 -1.12 -23.51 -9.07
C PHE A 109 -1.28 -24.58 -10.16
N GLU A 110 -1.37 -25.84 -9.76
CA GLU A 110 -1.58 -26.99 -10.63
C GLU A 110 -2.86 -26.84 -11.47
N ASP A 111 -3.91 -26.24 -10.90
CA ASP A 111 -5.19 -25.99 -11.58
C ASP A 111 -5.05 -25.00 -12.76
N VAL A 112 -4.10 -24.07 -12.70
CA VAL A 112 -3.89 -23.03 -13.75
C VAL A 112 -2.68 -23.29 -14.64
N LEU A 113 -1.84 -24.28 -14.28
CA LEU A 113 -0.61 -24.58 -15.00
C LEU A 113 -0.80 -24.88 -16.50
N PRO A 114 -1.84 -25.62 -16.94
CA PRO A 114 -2.07 -25.86 -18.37
C PRO A 114 -2.25 -24.55 -19.17
N GLU A 115 -3.06 -23.63 -18.66
CA GLU A 115 -3.35 -22.34 -19.29
C GLU A 115 -2.10 -21.44 -19.32
N VAL A 116 -1.30 -21.46 -18.25
CA VAL A 116 -0.02 -20.73 -18.19
C VAL A 116 0.95 -21.29 -19.25
N LYS A 117 1.09 -22.61 -19.35
CA LYS A 117 1.97 -23.26 -20.34
C LYS A 117 1.55 -22.93 -21.76
N GLU A 118 0.25 -22.96 -22.05
CA GLU A 118 -0.28 -22.64 -23.38
C GLU A 118 -0.12 -21.15 -23.70
N GLY A 119 -0.56 -20.27 -22.79
CA GLY A 119 -0.58 -18.82 -23.00
C GLY A 119 0.81 -18.19 -23.11
N PHE A 120 1.76 -18.64 -22.28
CA PHE A 120 3.14 -18.12 -22.27
C PHE A 120 4.14 -18.98 -23.02
N LYS A 121 3.73 -20.15 -23.54
CA LYS A 121 4.61 -21.12 -24.24
C LYS A 121 5.86 -21.47 -23.44
N THR A 122 5.69 -21.62 -22.12
CA THR A 122 6.80 -21.85 -21.18
C THR A 122 7.17 -23.34 -21.12
N GLY A 123 8.46 -23.63 -20.94
CA GLY A 123 8.94 -24.97 -20.51
C GLY A 123 8.59 -25.26 -19.04
N GLU A 124 9.27 -26.23 -18.42
CA GLU A 124 9.13 -26.47 -16.97
C GLU A 124 9.47 -25.21 -16.16
N GLN A 125 8.68 -24.92 -15.13
CA GLN A 125 8.81 -23.72 -14.29
C GLN A 125 8.98 -24.11 -12.83
N GLU A 126 9.91 -23.45 -12.14
CA GLU A 126 9.99 -23.49 -10.68
C GLU A 126 9.07 -22.41 -10.10
N VAL A 127 8.08 -22.83 -9.29
CA VAL A 127 7.13 -21.90 -8.67
C VAL A 127 7.69 -21.42 -7.34
N LYS A 128 8.16 -20.16 -7.29
CA LYS A 128 8.64 -19.56 -6.04
C LYS A 128 7.50 -19.13 -5.10
N TRP A 129 6.38 -18.69 -5.67
CA TRP A 129 5.21 -18.23 -4.92
C TRP A 129 3.95 -18.26 -5.78
N CYS A 130 2.82 -18.65 -5.19
CA CYS A 130 1.50 -18.59 -5.80
C CYS A 130 0.46 -18.21 -4.74
N SER A 131 -0.48 -17.34 -5.11
CA SER A 131 -1.60 -16.95 -4.26
C SER A 131 -2.82 -16.63 -5.12
N THR A 132 -4.00 -16.92 -4.59
CA THR A 132 -5.25 -16.43 -5.17
C THR A 132 -5.46 -14.97 -4.75
N TYR A 133 -5.84 -14.12 -5.70
CA TYR A 133 -6.22 -12.73 -5.43
C TYR A 133 -7.62 -12.49 -5.97
N ARG A 134 -8.52 -12.01 -5.10
CA ARG A 134 -9.86 -11.60 -5.51
C ARG A 134 -9.89 -10.10 -5.67
N SER A 135 -10.13 -9.65 -6.90
CA SER A 135 -10.29 -8.23 -7.20
C SER A 135 -11.55 -7.70 -6.52
N HIS A 136 -11.37 -6.61 -5.77
CA HIS A 136 -12.46 -5.82 -5.25
C HIS A 136 -12.26 -4.35 -5.68
N TYR A 137 -13.35 -3.61 -5.73
CA TYR A 137 -13.31 -2.16 -5.85
C TYR A 137 -14.11 -1.58 -4.68
N ASN A 138 -13.42 -1.13 -3.64
CA ASN A 138 -14.04 -0.54 -2.46
C ASN A 138 -13.31 0.73 -2.09
N VAL A 139 -14.05 1.71 -1.60
CA VAL A 139 -13.52 2.93 -1.00
C VAL A 139 -14.32 3.19 0.27
N SER A 140 -13.63 3.54 1.35
CA SER A 140 -14.27 3.91 2.61
C SER A 140 -15.09 5.18 2.45
N SER A 141 -16.22 5.27 3.16
CA SER A 141 -17.03 6.49 3.18
C SER A 141 -16.38 7.64 3.98
N SER A 142 -15.37 7.34 4.79
CA SER A 142 -14.58 8.32 5.52
C SER A 142 -13.17 7.79 5.75
N PHE A 143 -12.19 8.68 5.68
CA PHE A 143 -10.76 8.40 5.80
C PHE A 143 -10.20 8.78 7.17
N ARG A 144 -11.01 9.47 7.98
CA ARG A 144 -10.64 9.98 9.30
C ARG A 144 -11.81 9.87 10.26
N SER A 145 -11.54 9.42 11.47
CA SER A 145 -12.42 9.58 12.62
C SER A 145 -11.64 10.17 13.78
N ASP A 146 -11.88 11.45 14.07
CA ASP A 146 -11.16 12.22 15.09
C ASP A 146 -9.63 12.17 14.92
N LYS A 147 -8.93 11.41 15.78
CA LYS A 147 -7.47 11.22 15.80
C LYS A 147 -7.01 9.96 15.05
N ALA A 148 -7.94 9.16 14.54
CA ALA A 148 -7.67 7.94 13.79
C ALA A 148 -7.84 8.14 12.29
N PHE A 149 -6.93 7.57 11.50
CA PHE A 149 -6.88 7.66 10.05
C PHE A 149 -6.77 6.28 9.41
N ILE A 150 -7.25 6.15 8.18
CA ILE A 150 -7.01 4.99 7.32
C ILE A 150 -6.26 5.43 6.05
N VAL A 151 -5.33 4.61 5.59
CA VAL A 151 -4.41 4.90 4.49
C VAL A 151 -4.25 3.66 3.61
N GLY A 152 -4.11 3.87 2.29
CA GLY A 152 -3.85 2.79 1.34
C GLY A 152 -4.93 1.70 1.39
N ASP A 153 -4.50 0.44 1.44
CA ASP A 153 -5.38 -0.75 1.42
C ASP A 153 -6.39 -0.81 2.58
N ALA A 154 -6.16 -0.08 3.67
CA ALA A 154 -7.14 0.07 4.74
C ALA A 154 -8.33 0.96 4.36
N ALA A 155 -8.13 1.87 3.39
CA ALA A 155 -9.12 2.88 2.98
C ALA A 155 -9.72 2.59 1.60
N HIS A 156 -8.95 2.00 0.68
CA HIS A 156 -9.43 1.65 -0.65
C HIS A 156 -8.79 0.37 -1.16
N THR A 157 -9.51 -0.34 -2.00
CA THR A 157 -9.00 -1.51 -2.73
C THR A 157 -9.44 -1.38 -4.17
N HIS A 158 -8.54 -1.71 -5.10
CA HIS A 158 -8.82 -1.69 -6.52
C HIS A 158 -8.19 -2.91 -7.20
N SER A 159 -8.50 -3.05 -8.49
CA SER A 159 -7.89 -4.07 -9.32
C SER A 159 -6.37 -3.85 -9.39
N PRO A 160 -5.54 -4.91 -9.34
CA PRO A 160 -4.09 -4.80 -9.50
C PRO A 160 -3.70 -4.34 -10.91
N ILE A 161 -4.65 -4.35 -11.85
CA ILE A 161 -4.46 -3.83 -13.21
C ILE A 161 -3.94 -2.38 -13.13
N GLY A 162 -2.81 -2.13 -13.81
CA GLY A 162 -2.18 -0.81 -13.83
C GLY A 162 -1.21 -0.53 -12.67
N GLY A 163 -0.98 -1.49 -11.77
CA GLY A 163 0.11 -1.42 -10.77
C GLY A 163 -0.01 -0.26 -9.77
N GLN A 164 -1.22 0.19 -9.46
CA GLN A 164 -1.44 1.42 -8.71
C GLN A 164 -1.36 1.25 -7.18
N CYS A 165 -1.57 0.04 -6.64
CA CYS A 165 -1.85 -0.18 -5.21
C CYS A 165 -0.83 0.49 -4.27
N MET A 166 0.42 0.03 -4.28
CA MET A 166 1.46 0.58 -3.40
C MET A 166 1.73 2.06 -3.68
N ASN A 167 1.71 2.47 -4.95
CA ASN A 167 2.02 3.84 -5.36
C ASN A 167 1.03 4.85 -4.76
N VAL A 168 -0.27 4.57 -4.87
CA VAL A 168 -1.31 5.42 -4.28
C VAL A 168 -1.23 5.42 -2.76
N GLY A 169 -0.97 4.26 -2.14
CA GLY A 169 -0.78 4.15 -0.69
C GLY A 169 0.36 5.04 -0.18
N VAL A 170 1.51 5.06 -0.87
CA VAL A 170 2.64 5.95 -0.55
C VAL A 170 2.25 7.41 -0.71
N MET A 171 1.55 7.78 -1.78
CA MET A 171 1.07 9.16 -1.97
C MET A 171 0.10 9.61 -0.87
N TYR A 172 -0.76 8.71 -0.39
CA TYR A 172 -1.67 9.01 0.70
C TYR A 172 -0.90 9.22 2.02
N ALA A 173 0.06 8.36 2.33
CA ALA A 173 0.94 8.51 3.49
C ALA A 173 1.72 9.83 3.45
N ILE A 174 2.27 10.21 2.29
CA ILE A 174 3.01 11.48 2.12
C ILE A 174 2.13 12.68 2.47
N ASN A 175 0.88 12.74 2.02
CA ASN A 175 0.05 13.89 2.40
C ASN A 175 -0.50 13.80 3.82
N LEU A 176 -0.68 12.60 4.39
CA LEU A 176 -1.19 12.47 5.74
C LEU A 176 -0.16 12.96 6.74
N THR A 177 1.05 12.42 6.67
CA THR A 177 2.08 12.47 7.73
C THR A 177 2.45 13.86 8.22
N TRP A 178 2.55 14.85 7.32
CA TRP A 178 2.94 16.21 7.71
C TRP A 178 1.83 16.95 8.46
N LYS A 179 0.55 16.62 8.26
CA LYS A 179 -0.60 17.31 8.86
C LYS A 179 -0.66 17.15 10.39
N PRO A 180 -0.66 15.92 10.96
CA PRO A 180 -0.64 15.73 12.42
C PRO A 180 0.70 16.16 13.03
N ALA A 181 1.82 16.04 12.32
CA ALA A 181 3.10 16.56 12.78
C ALA A 181 3.03 18.09 12.97
N ASN A 182 2.50 18.81 11.98
CA ASN A 182 2.34 20.25 12.03
C ASN A 182 1.40 20.71 13.15
N VAL A 183 0.30 19.99 13.37
CA VAL A 183 -0.62 20.25 14.50
C VAL A 183 0.07 20.06 15.85
N THR A 184 0.90 19.01 15.98
CA THR A 184 1.60 18.68 17.23
C THR A 184 2.68 19.71 17.57
N GLU A 185 3.37 20.22 16.56
CA GLU A 185 4.42 21.24 16.72
C GLU A 185 3.88 22.66 16.95
N GLN A 186 2.58 22.89 16.73
CA GLN A 186 1.94 24.20 16.87
C GLN A 186 0.89 24.23 17.99
N PRO A 187 1.32 24.32 19.27
CA PRO A 187 0.40 24.31 20.41
C PRO A 187 -0.55 25.51 20.44
N SER A 188 -0.23 26.61 19.76
CA SER A 188 -1.08 27.80 19.63
C SER A 188 -2.18 27.68 18.57
N MET A 189 -2.18 26.60 17.77
CA MET A 189 -3.22 26.38 16.75
C MET A 189 -4.57 26.14 17.45
N THR A 190 -5.63 26.81 16.99
CA THR A 190 -6.98 26.60 17.53
C THR A 190 -7.52 25.23 17.12
N GLU A 191 -8.47 24.67 17.88
CA GLU A 191 -9.06 23.37 17.54
C GLU A 191 -9.78 23.37 16.19
N GLU A 192 -10.37 24.49 15.79
CA GLU A 192 -10.99 24.65 14.47
C GLU A 192 -9.94 24.56 13.35
N ALA A 193 -8.80 25.23 13.53
CA ALA A 193 -7.70 25.19 12.56
C ALA A 193 -7.06 23.80 12.47
N LYS A 194 -6.87 23.12 13.62
CA LYS A 194 -6.40 21.73 13.67
C LYS A 194 -7.34 20.81 12.90
N ASN A 195 -8.65 20.91 13.17
CA ASN A 195 -9.65 20.09 12.51
C ASN A 195 -9.77 20.37 11.02
N ALA A 196 -9.67 21.63 10.59
CA ALA A 196 -9.67 22.01 9.20
C ALA A 196 -8.45 21.42 8.45
N LEU A 197 -7.25 21.57 8.99
CA LEU A 197 -6.02 21.04 8.39
C LEU A 197 -6.05 19.51 8.28
N LEU A 198 -6.38 18.82 9.37
CA LEU A 198 -6.48 17.36 9.37
C LEU A 198 -7.64 16.88 8.48
N GLY A 199 -8.70 17.67 8.35
CA GLY A 199 -9.86 17.39 7.50
C GLY A 199 -9.52 17.40 6.01
N THR A 200 -8.50 18.17 5.60
CA THR A 200 -8.13 18.19 4.18
C THR A 200 -7.54 16.86 3.70
N TYR A 201 -7.11 15.97 4.61
CA TYR A 201 -6.69 14.62 4.23
C TYR A 201 -7.78 13.88 3.47
N GLU A 202 -9.01 13.89 3.99
CA GLU A 202 -10.14 13.18 3.39
C GLU A 202 -10.57 13.81 2.06
N SER A 203 -10.53 15.15 1.95
CA SER A 203 -10.97 15.83 0.73
C SER A 203 -9.96 15.78 -0.43
N GLU A 204 -8.68 15.59 -0.12
CA GLU A 204 -7.60 15.65 -1.13
C GLU A 204 -7.15 14.29 -1.64
N ARG A 205 -7.53 13.18 -0.96
CA ARG A 205 -7.06 11.83 -1.30
C ARG A 205 -8.00 11.07 -2.20
#